data_AF-A0A091PEC3-F1
#
_entry.id   AF-A0A091PEC3-F1
#
_cell.length_a   1.000
_cell.length_b   1.000
_cell.length_c   1.000
_cell.angle_alpha   90.00
_cell.angle_beta   90.00
_cell.angle_gamma   90.00
#
_symmetry.space_group_name_H-M   'P 1'
#
loop_
_entity.id
_entity.type
_entity.pdbx_description
1 polymer ?
#
loop_
_entity_poly.entity_id
_entity_poly.type
_entity_poly.pdbx_seq_one_letter_code
_entity_poly.pdbx_strand_id
1 'polypeptide(L)'
;QTQGPLSELERAMDVIIDVFHQYSRREGDRDTLTKAELKLLIEKQLANYLRHVNNKTTIDQIMKDLDINKDAQISFCETMLLVTRVTIATHEHLHDVEDQQQQQQQQQQHKHQH
;
A
#
# COMPACT_ATOMS: atom_id res chain seq x y z
N GLN A 1 18.82 2.22 -28.59
CA GLN A 1 17.55 2.99 -28.64
C GLN A 1 17.51 3.82 -27.38
N THR A 2 17.50 5.15 -27.49
CA THR A 2 17.32 6.03 -26.32
C THR A 2 15.83 6.05 -25.99
N GLN A 3 15.44 5.40 -24.91
CA GLN A 3 14.07 5.49 -24.40
C GLN A 3 13.75 6.96 -24.09
N GLY A 4 12.54 7.40 -24.46
CA GLY A 4 12.03 8.72 -24.11
C GLY A 4 11.79 8.85 -22.59
N PRO A 5 11.42 10.04 -22.11
CA PRO A 5 11.08 10.23 -20.70
C PRO A 5 9.93 9.30 -20.30
N LEU A 6 10.01 8.74 -19.10
CA LEU A 6 8.99 7.84 -18.54
C LEU A 6 7.64 8.55 -18.42
N SER A 7 6.57 7.86 -18.78
CA SER A 7 5.22 8.28 -18.42
C SER A 7 5.00 8.22 -16.91
N GLU A 8 3.96 8.88 -16.42
CA GLU A 8 3.64 8.95 -15.00
C GLU A 8 3.44 7.55 -14.38
N LEU A 9 2.83 6.63 -15.13
CA LEU A 9 2.60 5.26 -14.67
C LEU A 9 3.89 4.45 -14.61
N GLU A 10 4.74 4.55 -15.63
CA GLU A 10 6.05 3.90 -15.63
C GLU A 10 6.90 4.41 -14.45
N ARG A 11 6.90 5.71 -14.20
CA ARG A 11 7.59 6.29 -13.04
C ARG A 11 7.01 5.78 -11.71
N ALA A 12 5.70 5.61 -11.61
CA ALA A 12 5.08 5.05 -10.40
C ALA A 12 5.49 3.58 -10.18
N MET A 13 5.58 2.78 -11.25
CA MET A 13 6.09 1.41 -11.18
C MET A 13 7.55 1.37 -10.72
N ASP A 14 8.41 2.23 -11.27
CA ASP A 14 9.80 2.35 -10.85
C ASP A 14 9.90 2.71 -9.37
N VAL A 15 9.07 3.65 -8.88
CA VAL A 15 9.03 4.01 -7.45
C VAL A 15 8.63 2.81 -6.57
N ILE A 16 7.66 1.99 -6.99
CA ILE A 16 7.28 0.78 -6.24
C ILE A 16 8.46 -0.20 -6.14
N ILE A 17 9.17 -0.41 -7.25
CA ILE A 17 10.34 -1.30 -7.33
C ILE A 17 11.49 -0.76 -6.46
N ASP A 18 11.77 0.54 -6.53
CA ASP A 18 12.82 1.20 -5.77
C ASP A 18 12.55 1.14 -4.27
N VAL A 19 11.30 1.39 -3.87
CA VAL A 19 10.87 1.24 -2.48
C VAL A 19 11.08 -0.18 -2.01
N PHE A 20 10.64 -1.20 -2.75
CA PHE A 20 10.86 -2.60 -2.37
C PHE A 20 12.36 -2.89 -2.13
N HIS A 21 13.21 -2.54 -3.09
CA HIS A 21 14.65 -2.75 -2.99
C HIS A 21 15.34 -1.93 -1.89
N GLN A 22 14.80 -0.76 -1.54
CA GLN A 22 15.30 0.02 -0.42
C GLN A 22 15.17 -0.74 0.91
N TYR A 23 14.13 -1.58 1.05
CA TYR A 23 13.91 -2.37 2.26
C TYR A 23 14.49 -3.78 2.17
N SER A 24 14.40 -4.49 1.03
CA SER A 24 14.88 -5.88 0.89
C SER A 24 16.40 -6.04 0.97
N ARG A 25 17.16 -4.95 0.78
CA ARG A 25 18.63 -4.99 0.77
C ARG A 25 19.27 -4.78 2.14
N ARG A 26 18.49 -4.82 3.23
CA ARG A 26 18.97 -4.45 4.56
C ARG A 26 19.51 -5.67 5.32
N GLU A 27 18.87 -6.83 5.16
CA GLU A 27 19.27 -8.09 5.77
C GLU A 27 18.85 -9.29 4.90
N GLY A 28 19.47 -10.45 5.12
CA GLY A 28 19.09 -11.68 4.41
C GLY A 28 19.28 -11.62 2.89
N ASP A 29 18.27 -12.11 2.15
CA ASP A 29 18.23 -12.12 0.69
C ASP A 29 17.81 -10.75 0.14
N ARG A 30 18.57 -10.24 -0.85
CA ARG A 30 18.42 -8.88 -1.38
C ARG A 30 17.19 -8.66 -2.26
N ASP A 31 16.49 -9.73 -2.64
CA ASP A 31 15.31 -9.71 -3.51
C ASP A 31 14.06 -10.24 -2.80
N THR A 32 14.10 -10.32 -1.46
CA THR A 32 12.93 -10.63 -0.63
C THR A 32 12.93 -9.76 0.63
N LEU A 33 11.77 -9.62 1.27
CA LEU A 33 11.67 -8.97 2.56
C LEU A 33 11.60 -10.02 3.65
N THR A 34 12.48 -9.90 4.63
CA THR A 34 12.25 -10.50 5.94
C THR A 34 11.05 -9.83 6.62
N LYS A 35 10.57 -10.46 7.69
CA LYS A 35 9.51 -9.90 8.54
C LYS A 35 9.85 -8.52 9.12
N ALA A 36 11.11 -8.28 9.49
CA ALA A 36 11.54 -7.00 10.04
C ALA A 36 11.59 -5.90 8.95
N GLU A 37 12.04 -6.24 7.74
CA GLU A 37 12.01 -5.33 6.60
C GLU A 37 10.58 -5.01 6.15
N LEU A 38 9.69 -6.01 6.08
CA LEU A 38 8.26 -5.81 5.78
C LEU A 38 7.61 -4.86 6.79
N LYS A 39 7.86 -5.08 8.09
CA LYS A 39 7.36 -4.20 9.15
C LYS A 39 7.79 -2.75 8.91
N LEU A 40 9.06 -2.55 8.61
CA LEU A 40 9.61 -1.22 8.42
C LEU A 40 9.07 -0.54 7.15
N LEU A 41 8.89 -1.30 6.06
CA LEU A 41 8.24 -0.81 4.84
C LEU A 41 6.83 -0.31 5.15
N ILE A 42 6.02 -1.10 5.86
CA ILE A 42 4.65 -0.72 6.25
C ILE A 42 4.66 0.54 7.11
N GLU A 43 5.54 0.59 8.12
CA GLU A 43 5.64 1.73 9.04
C GLU A 43 6.08 3.03 8.35
N LYS A 44 6.91 2.95 7.30
CA LYS A 44 7.51 4.14 6.66
C LYS A 44 6.81 4.58 5.38
N GLN A 45 6.32 3.65 4.59
CA GLN A 45 5.74 3.93 3.27
C GLN A 45 4.20 3.89 3.28
N LEU A 46 3.62 3.11 4.19
CA LEU A 46 2.16 2.94 4.30
C LEU A 46 1.59 3.51 5.60
N ALA A 47 2.31 4.45 6.23
CA ALA A 47 1.96 5.00 7.55
C ALA A 47 0.56 5.61 7.62
N ASN A 48 0.04 6.19 6.53
CA ASN A 48 -1.29 6.80 6.49
C ASN A 48 -2.40 5.77 6.25
N TYR A 49 -2.12 4.76 5.42
CA TYR A 49 -3.09 3.71 5.08
C TYR A 49 -3.17 2.62 6.15
N LEU A 50 -2.05 2.33 6.81
CA LEU A 50 -1.88 1.18 7.71
C LEU A 50 -1.47 1.59 9.13
N ARG A 51 -1.72 2.84 9.53
CA ARG A 51 -1.34 3.38 10.86
C ARG A 51 -1.79 2.52 12.03
N HIS A 52 -2.99 1.92 11.91
CA HIS A 52 -3.65 1.17 12.98
C HIS A 52 -3.26 -0.30 13.04
N VAL A 53 -2.51 -0.80 12.06
CA VAL A 53 -2.18 -2.23 11.90
C VAL A 53 -0.69 -2.54 12.10
N ASN A 54 0.07 -1.62 12.69
CA ASN A 54 1.53 -1.75 12.88
C ASN A 54 1.94 -2.49 14.16
N ASN A 55 1.00 -3.14 14.87
CA ASN A 55 1.35 -3.94 16.04
C ASN A 55 1.94 -5.30 15.61
N LYS A 56 2.70 -5.95 16.51
CA LYS A 56 3.39 -7.22 16.22
C LYS A 56 2.42 -8.29 15.69
N THR A 57 1.27 -8.49 16.35
CA THR A 57 0.31 -9.53 15.97
C THR A 57 -0.23 -9.33 14.55
N THR A 58 -0.50 -8.10 14.15
CA THR A 58 -1.02 -7.81 12.81
C THR A 58 0.06 -7.94 11.74
N ILE A 59 1.31 -7.54 12.02
CA ILE A 59 2.43 -7.81 11.10
C ILE A 59 2.64 -9.32 10.90
N ASP A 60 2.50 -10.11 11.96
CA ASP A 60 2.61 -11.58 11.88
C ASP A 60 1.53 -12.19 10.97
N GLN A 61 0.31 -11.66 11.04
CA GLN A 61 -0.80 -12.05 10.18
C GLN A 61 -0.56 -11.62 8.73
N ILE A 62 -0.16 -10.37 8.50
CA ILE A 62 0.15 -9.86 7.15
C ILE A 62 1.26 -10.70 6.51
N MET A 63 2.34 -11.00 7.25
CA MET A 63 3.41 -11.86 6.77
C MET A 63 2.86 -13.22 6.32
N LYS A 64 2.05 -13.87 7.18
CA LYS A 64 1.46 -15.18 6.89
C LYS A 64 0.50 -15.17 5.68
N ASP A 65 -0.20 -14.06 5.48
CA ASP A 65 -1.16 -13.91 4.37
C ASP A 65 -0.49 -13.57 3.04
N LEU A 66 0.72 -12.99 3.08
CA LEU A 66 1.52 -12.65 1.90
C LEU A 66 2.49 -13.77 1.51
N ASP A 67 3.06 -14.50 2.49
CA ASP A 67 3.98 -15.62 2.31
C ASP A 67 3.24 -16.86 1.75
N ILE A 68 2.99 -16.85 0.44
CA ILE A 68 2.20 -17.88 -0.25
C ILE A 68 3.01 -19.17 -0.37
N ASN A 69 4.30 -19.04 -0.67
CA ASN A 69 5.19 -20.18 -0.86
C ASN A 69 5.69 -20.78 0.47
N LYS A 70 5.48 -20.08 1.59
CA LYS A 70 5.81 -20.47 2.97
C LYS A 70 7.31 -20.61 3.23
N ASP A 71 8.11 -19.76 2.60
CA ASP A 71 9.56 -19.72 2.80
C ASP A 71 10.00 -18.73 3.90
N ALA A 72 9.04 -18.08 4.56
CA ALA A 72 9.24 -17.06 5.60
C ALA A 72 9.96 -15.79 5.11
N GLN A 73 9.94 -15.54 3.81
CA GLN A 73 10.37 -14.31 3.15
C GLN A 73 9.24 -13.82 2.23
N ILE A 74 9.25 -12.55 1.86
CA ILE A 74 8.24 -11.96 0.97
C ILE A 74 8.93 -11.50 -0.31
N SER A 75 8.64 -12.19 -1.41
CA SER A 75 9.10 -11.80 -2.74
C SER A 75 8.46 -10.49 -3.22
N PHE A 76 8.98 -9.91 -4.31
CA PHE A 76 8.34 -8.76 -4.96
C PHE A 76 6.89 -9.07 -5.38
N CYS A 77 6.63 -10.26 -5.91
CA CYS A 77 5.29 -10.69 -6.30
C CYS A 77 4.32 -10.68 -5.11
N GLU A 78 4.75 -11.20 -3.96
CA GLU A 78 3.95 -11.23 -2.74
C GLU A 78 3.77 -9.82 -2.15
N THR A 79 4.79 -8.95 -2.27
CA THR A 79 4.66 -7.53 -1.91
C THR A 79 3.60 -6.83 -2.78
N MET A 80 3.52 -7.13 -4.07
CA MET A 80 2.51 -6.56 -4.96
C MET A 80 1.08 -6.92 -4.57
N LEU A 81 0.85 -8.04 -3.88
CA LEU A 81 -0.46 -8.36 -3.32
C LEU A 81 -0.87 -7.35 -2.24
N LEU A 82 0.07 -6.94 -1.37
CA LEU A 82 -0.19 -5.88 -0.38
C LEU A 82 -0.50 -4.56 -1.08
N VAL A 83 0.32 -4.14 -2.04
CA VAL A 83 0.14 -2.89 -2.80
C VAL A 83 -1.21 -2.88 -3.49
N THR A 84 -1.59 -4.00 -4.12
CA THR A 84 -2.88 -4.14 -4.82
C THR A 84 -4.04 -4.03 -3.85
N ARG A 85 -4.00 -4.76 -2.72
CA ARG A 85 -5.05 -4.72 -1.69
C ARG A 85 -5.23 -3.32 -1.11
N VAL A 86 -4.13 -2.63 -0.77
CA VAL A 86 -4.17 -1.26 -0.24
C VAL A 86 -4.71 -0.28 -1.29
N THR A 87 -4.29 -0.42 -2.55
CA THR A 87 -4.77 0.44 -3.65
C THR A 87 -6.26 0.28 -3.87
N ILE A 88 -6.78 -0.95 -3.91
CA ILE A 88 -8.22 -1.23 -4.05
C ILE A 88 -9.00 -0.64 -2.87
N ALA A 89 -8.58 -0.93 -1.63
CA ALA A 89 -9.26 -0.41 -0.44
C ALA A 89 -9.24 1.13 -0.39
N THR A 90 -8.14 1.75 -0.84
CA THR A 90 -8.02 3.21 -0.93
C THR A 90 -8.95 3.78 -2.00
N HIS A 91 -9.01 3.14 -3.17
CA HIS A 91 -9.91 3.54 -4.24
C HIS A 91 -11.38 3.46 -3.80
N GLU A 92 -11.79 2.37 -3.15
CA GLU A 92 -13.14 2.23 -2.58
C GLU A 92 -13.45 3.31 -1.54
N HIS A 93 -12.52 3.58 -0.63
CA HIS A 93 -12.68 4.64 0.38
C HIS A 93 -12.87 6.04 -0.24
N LEU A 94 -12.23 6.34 -1.37
CA LEU A 94 -12.39 7.63 -2.04
C LEU A 94 -13.82 7.81 -2.58
N HIS A 95 -14.41 6.77 -3.19
CA HIS A 95 -15.81 6.81 -3.64
C HIS A 95 -16.77 7.04 -2.47
N ASP A 96 -16.57 6.34 -1.35
CA ASP A 96 -17.40 6.51 -0.15
C ASP A 96 -17.35 7.95 0.39
N VAL A 97 -16.17 8.57 0.39
CA VAL A 97 -15.99 9.94 0.88
C VAL A 97 -16.66 10.96 -0.05
N GLU A 98 -16.56 10.77 -1.36
CA GLU A 98 -17.22 11.63 -2.36
C GLU A 98 -18.75 11.59 -2.22
N ASP A 99 -19.32 10.39 -2.08
CA ASP A 99 -20.75 10.19 -1.89
C ASP A 99 -21.27 10.85 -0.60
N GLN A 100 -20.53 10.73 0.50
CA GLN A 100 -20.88 11.37 1.77
C GLN A 100 -20.84 12.90 1.69
N GLN A 101 -19.87 13.48 0.98
CA GLN A 101 -19.77 14.93 0.80
C GLN A 101 -20.95 15.47 -0.02
N GLN A 102 -21.35 14.76 -1.07
CA GLN A 102 -22.50 15.16 -1.90
C GLN A 102 -23.81 15.13 -1.10
N GLN A 103 -24.03 14.10 -0.29
CA GLN A 103 -25.22 14.01 0.57
C GLN A 103 -25.28 15.13 1.61
N GLN A 104 -24.15 15.50 2.21
CA GLN A 104 -24.08 16.60 3.18
C GLN A 104 -24.39 17.96 2.53
N GLN A 105 -23.90 18.21 1.31
CA GLN A 105 -24.19 19.45 0.58
C GLN A 105 -25.69 19.57 0.24
N GLN A 106 -26.34 18.48 -0.19
CA GLN A 106 -27.77 18.47 -0.47
C GLN A 106 -28.62 18.74 0.78
N GLN A 107 -28.26 18.15 1.93
CA GLN A 107 -28.97 18.41 3.19
C GLN A 107 -28.81 19.87 3.68
N GLN A 108 -27.65 20.49 3.47
CA GLN A 108 -27.43 21.89 3.84
C GLN A 108 -28.22 22.86 2.95
N GLN A 109 -28.35 22.57 1.65
CA GLN A 109 -29.17 23.36 0.73
C GLN A 109 -30.66 23.27 1.09
N HIS A 110 -31.18 22.07 1.41
CA HIS A 110 -32.56 21.90 1.85
C HIS A 110 -32.87 22.64 3.16
N LYS A 111 -31.92 22.73 4.09
CA LYS A 111 -32.09 23.48 5.35
C LYS A 111 -32.09 25.01 5.19
N HIS A 112 -31.51 25.55 4.12
CA HIS A 112 -31.54 27.00 3.85
C HIS A 112 -32.76 27.44 3.03
N GLN A 113 -33.55 26.48 2.52
CA GLN A 113 -34.78 26.71 1.74
C GLN A 113 -36.07 26.54 2.57
N HIS A 114 -35.96 26.36 3.89
CA HIS A 114 -37.06 26.41 4.87
C HIS A 114 -36.70 27.42 5.96
#